data_AF-A0A2D9H2G2-F1
#
_entry.id   AF-A0A2D9H2G2-F1
#
_cell.length_a   1.000
_cell.length_b   1.000
_cell.length_c   1.000
_cell.angle_alpha   90.00
_cell.angle_beta   90.00
_cell.angle_gamma   90.00
#
_symmetry.space_group_name_H-M   'P 1'
#
loop_
_entity.id
_entity.type
_entity.pdbx_description
1 polymer ?
#
loop_
_entity_poly.entity_id
_entity_poly.type
_entity_poly.pdbx_seq_one_letter_code
_entity_poly.pdbx_strand_id
1 'polypeptide(L)'
;MVFAIIFFIATQTITGRDFITLAIGAAVGGGAAGIVAVFIFYRHDREAERQERKDTLKADQDNARRESDARIAREDREAEARISREQQLLDKQLESVEALPTRSERIQELRQKEAVGLMDIQTARGEVEAEEYSARRAQDRHYRDEAARHLASSVTWSLKAQYEEEQLQRTRDEIARVQALTDEEFLMEQKHLRGLD
;
A
#
# COMPACT_ATOMS: atom_id res chain seq x y z
N MET A 1 -73.73 40.66 19.73
CA MET A 1 -74.78 40.35 18.73
C MET A 1 -75.85 39.39 19.24
N VAL A 2 -75.50 38.30 19.95
CA VAL A 2 -76.49 37.31 20.46
C VAL A 2 -77.54 37.92 21.40
N PHE A 3 -77.15 38.84 22.29
CA PHE A 3 -78.08 39.51 23.22
C PHE A 3 -79.10 40.45 22.55
N ALA A 4 -78.80 40.99 21.37
CA ALA A 4 -79.74 41.86 20.64
C ALA A 4 -80.85 41.05 19.96
N ILE A 5 -80.59 39.78 19.63
CA ILE A 5 -81.54 38.88 18.97
C ILE A 5 -82.57 38.36 19.98
N ILE A 6 -82.16 38.09 21.22
CA ILE A 6 -83.06 37.61 22.28
C ILE A 6 -84.07 38.71 22.70
N PHE A 7 -83.63 39.97 22.73
CA PHE A 7 -84.51 41.09 23.11
C PHE A 7 -85.56 41.42 22.04
N PHE A 8 -85.27 41.13 20.77
CA PHE A 8 -86.21 41.29 19.65
C PHE A 8 -87.32 40.21 19.63
N ILE A 9 -87.07 39.05 20.24
CA ILE A 9 -88.02 37.92 20.29
C ILE A 9 -89.06 38.09 21.41
N ALA A 10 -88.79 38.90 22.44
CA ALA A 10 -89.67 39.04 23.61
C ALA A 10 -90.84 40.02 23.45
N THR A 11 -90.82 40.92 22.46
CA THR A 11 -91.77 42.04 22.33
C THR A 11 -92.75 41.95 21.16
N GLN A 12 -92.67 40.90 20.32
CA GLN A 12 -93.63 40.69 19.25
C GLN A 12 -94.51 39.48 19.50
N THR A 13 -95.82 39.65 19.30
CA THR A 13 -96.77 38.56 19.15
C THR A 13 -96.45 37.81 17.85
N ILE A 14 -95.52 36.87 17.95
CA ILE A 14 -95.03 36.07 16.81
C ILE A 14 -96.18 35.21 16.29
N THR A 15 -96.59 35.49 15.06
CA THR A 15 -97.47 34.59 14.29
C THR A 15 -96.64 33.44 13.74
N GLY A 16 -97.21 32.23 13.67
CA GLY A 16 -96.49 30.95 13.44
C GLY A 16 -95.68 30.82 12.12
N ARG A 17 -95.64 31.85 11.29
CA ARG A 17 -94.87 31.90 10.03
C ARG A 17 -93.39 32.26 10.24
N ASP A 18 -93.05 33.02 11.28
CA ASP A 18 -91.66 33.49 11.51
C ASP A 18 -90.75 32.42 12.13
N PHE A 19 -91.32 31.39 12.76
CA PHE A 19 -90.54 30.26 13.30
C PHE A 19 -90.00 29.34 12.20
N ILE A 20 -90.75 29.21 11.10
CA ILE A 20 -90.40 28.33 9.98
C ILE A 20 -89.21 28.92 9.19
N THR A 21 -89.21 30.23 8.95
CA THR A 21 -88.10 30.92 8.28
C THR A 21 -86.81 30.87 9.10
N LEU A 22 -86.90 31.00 10.42
CA LEU A 22 -85.73 30.86 11.30
C LEU A 22 -85.18 29.42 11.30
N ALA A 23 -86.06 28.42 11.36
CA ALA A 23 -85.66 27.01 11.33
C ALA A 23 -85.02 26.61 9.98
N ILE A 24 -85.57 27.08 8.85
CA ILE A 24 -84.98 26.87 7.53
C ILE A 24 -83.64 27.61 7.40
N GLY A 25 -83.56 28.86 7.88
CA GLY A 25 -82.32 29.62 7.86
C GLY A 25 -81.20 28.94 8.66
N ALA A 26 -81.52 28.41 9.84
CA ALA A 26 -80.57 27.66 10.67
C ALA A 26 -80.15 26.32 10.02
N ALA A 27 -81.09 25.60 9.41
CA ALA A 27 -80.80 24.33 8.74
C ALA A 27 -79.91 24.53 7.49
N VAL A 28 -80.18 25.55 6.68
CA VAL A 28 -79.39 25.87 5.48
C VAL A 28 -78.01 26.43 5.87
N GLY A 29 -77.95 27.30 6.88
CA GLY A 29 -76.68 27.84 7.39
C GLY A 29 -75.79 26.76 8.00
N GLY A 30 -76.37 25.85 8.79
CA GLY A 30 -75.65 24.70 9.37
C GLY A 30 -75.16 23.72 8.31
N GLY A 31 -75.99 23.44 7.30
CA GLY A 31 -75.60 22.57 6.18
C GLY A 31 -74.43 23.14 5.36
N ALA A 32 -74.46 24.44 5.05
CA ALA A 32 -73.39 25.11 4.31
C ALA A 32 -72.06 25.12 5.10
N ALA A 33 -72.11 25.38 6.41
CA ALA A 33 -70.93 25.34 7.27
C ALA A 33 -70.31 23.93 7.37
N GLY A 34 -71.15 22.89 7.43
CA GLY A 34 -70.69 21.49 7.45
C GLY A 34 -69.95 21.09 6.17
N ILE A 35 -70.44 21.50 5.00
CA ILE A 35 -69.80 21.19 3.71
C ILE A 35 -68.42 21.86 3.59
N VAL A 36 -68.30 23.13 4.01
CA VAL A 36 -67.02 23.85 3.97
C VAL A 36 -66.00 23.24 4.94
N ALA A 37 -66.44 22.83 6.14
CA ALA A 37 -65.57 22.19 7.12
C ALA A 37 -64.97 20.87 6.61
N VAL A 38 -65.80 20.02 5.98
CA VAL A 38 -65.35 18.76 5.37
C VAL A 38 -64.34 19.02 4.26
N PHE A 39 -64.58 20.02 3.40
CA PHE A 39 -63.68 20.33 2.29
C PHE A 39 -62.31 20.83 2.74
N ILE A 40 -62.25 21.64 3.81
CA ILE A 40 -60.99 22.13 4.37
C ILE A 40 -60.22 20.98 5.03
N PHE A 41 -60.87 20.15 5.85
CA PHE A 41 -60.22 19.01 6.50
C PHE A 41 -59.68 17.99 5.49
N TYR A 42 -60.48 17.64 4.48
CA TYR A 42 -60.08 16.69 3.45
C TYR A 42 -58.95 17.20 2.56
N ARG A 43 -58.87 18.53 2.35
CA ARG A 43 -57.76 19.16 1.63
C ARG A 43 -56.49 19.20 2.47
N HIS A 44 -56.60 19.44 3.78
CA HIS A 44 -55.44 19.50 4.67
C HIS A 44 -54.77 18.13 4.84
N ASP A 45 -55.54 17.04 4.92
CA ASP A 45 -55.01 15.66 4.97
C ASP A 45 -54.23 15.29 3.69
N ARG A 46 -54.76 15.67 2.51
CA ARG A 46 -54.06 15.43 1.23
C ARG A 46 -52.81 16.26 1.05
N GLU A 47 -52.77 17.47 1.60
CA GLU A 47 -51.58 18.32 1.56
C GLU A 47 -50.49 17.77 2.51
N ALA A 48 -50.87 17.25 3.69
CA ALA A 48 -49.97 16.58 4.62
C ALA A 48 -49.34 15.30 4.02
N GLU A 49 -50.14 14.39 3.45
CA GLU A 49 -49.62 13.17 2.79
C GLU A 49 -48.70 13.49 1.61
N ARG A 50 -48.99 14.56 0.85
CA ARG A 50 -48.14 14.99 -0.27
C ARG A 50 -46.83 15.60 0.20
N GLN A 51 -46.81 16.27 1.35
CA GLN A 51 -45.61 16.82 1.96
C GLN A 51 -44.71 15.68 2.45
N GLU A 52 -45.29 14.72 3.18
CA GLU A 52 -44.58 13.57 3.74
C GLU A 52 -43.97 12.67 2.64
N ARG A 53 -44.69 12.47 1.52
CA ARG A 53 -44.16 11.80 0.33
C ARG A 53 -43.04 12.55 -0.37
N LYS A 54 -43.06 13.90 -0.36
CA LYS A 54 -41.98 14.70 -0.94
C LYS A 54 -40.74 14.70 -0.05
N ASP A 55 -40.93 14.73 1.26
CA ASP A 55 -39.85 14.73 2.23
C ASP A 55 -39.16 13.36 2.29
N THR A 56 -39.92 12.27 2.19
CA THR A 56 -39.38 10.90 2.03
C THR A 56 -38.65 10.72 0.70
N LEU A 57 -39.21 11.18 -0.43
CA LEU A 57 -38.51 11.12 -1.72
C LEU A 57 -37.20 11.91 -1.76
N LYS A 58 -37.18 13.09 -1.11
CA LYS A 58 -35.94 13.88 -0.98
C LYS A 58 -34.93 13.18 -0.09
N ALA A 59 -35.37 12.61 1.04
CA ALA A 59 -34.51 11.84 1.92
C ALA A 59 -33.90 10.62 1.20
N ASP A 60 -34.69 9.90 0.40
CA ASP A 60 -34.21 8.76 -0.40
C ASP A 60 -33.23 9.20 -1.50
N GLN A 61 -33.49 10.31 -2.20
CA GLN A 61 -32.55 10.87 -3.17
C GLN A 61 -31.24 11.32 -2.53
N ASP A 62 -31.30 11.96 -1.36
CA ASP A 62 -30.12 12.40 -0.64
C ASP A 62 -29.33 11.21 -0.08
N ASN A 63 -29.99 10.14 0.35
CA ASN A 63 -29.34 8.90 0.75
C ASN A 63 -28.67 8.21 -0.45
N ALA A 64 -29.36 8.12 -1.58
CA ALA A 64 -28.80 7.54 -2.81
C ALA A 64 -27.58 8.33 -3.33
N ARG A 65 -27.60 9.67 -3.22
CA ARG A 65 -26.44 10.52 -3.55
C ARG A 65 -25.28 10.28 -2.60
N ARG A 66 -25.54 10.23 -1.29
CA ARG A 66 -24.51 9.93 -0.28
C ARG A 66 -23.91 8.54 -0.46
N GLU A 67 -24.72 7.55 -0.81
CA GLU A 67 -24.22 6.20 -1.12
C GLU A 67 -23.39 6.18 -2.40
N SER A 68 -23.81 6.91 -3.44
CA SER A 68 -23.05 7.05 -4.68
C SER A 68 -21.70 7.73 -4.43
N ASP A 69 -21.69 8.86 -3.72
CA ASP A 69 -20.48 9.60 -3.37
C ASP A 69 -19.56 8.76 -2.46
N ALA A 70 -20.13 7.98 -1.54
CA ALA A 70 -19.38 7.06 -0.68
C ALA A 70 -18.79 5.88 -1.46
N ARG A 71 -19.44 5.41 -2.53
CA ARG A 71 -18.90 4.37 -3.42
C ARG A 71 -17.76 4.93 -4.27
N ILE A 72 -17.96 6.09 -4.90
CA ILE A 72 -16.92 6.77 -5.68
C ILE A 72 -15.69 7.05 -4.80
N ALA A 73 -15.88 7.59 -3.59
CA ALA A 73 -14.79 7.83 -2.65
C ALA A 73 -14.09 6.56 -2.14
N ARG A 74 -14.74 5.39 -2.19
CA ARG A 74 -14.09 4.10 -1.89
C ARG A 74 -13.31 3.59 -3.09
N GLU A 75 -13.89 3.67 -4.29
CA GLU A 75 -13.23 3.30 -5.54
C GLU A 75 -11.98 4.16 -5.79
N ASP A 76 -12.05 5.46 -5.53
CA ASP A 76 -10.91 6.38 -5.63
C ASP A 76 -9.80 6.00 -4.64
N ARG A 77 -10.14 5.70 -3.38
CA ARG A 77 -9.17 5.24 -2.38
C ARG A 77 -8.56 3.88 -2.73
N GLU A 78 -9.35 2.99 -3.30
CA GLU A 78 -8.86 1.69 -3.76
C GLU A 78 -7.95 1.82 -4.98
N ALA A 79 -8.27 2.73 -5.91
CA ALA A 79 -7.43 3.07 -7.04
C ALA A 79 -6.10 3.72 -6.59
N GLU A 80 -6.15 4.68 -5.67
CA GLU A 80 -4.96 5.27 -5.04
C GLU A 80 -4.13 4.23 -4.27
N ALA A 81 -4.78 3.29 -3.58
CA ALA A 81 -4.11 2.20 -2.89
C ALA A 81 -3.46 1.20 -3.87
N ARG A 82 -4.02 1.00 -5.07
CA ARG A 82 -3.39 0.19 -6.13
C ARG A 82 -2.20 0.92 -6.74
N ILE A 83 -2.37 2.18 -7.12
CA ILE A 83 -1.30 3.02 -7.70
C ILE A 83 -0.12 3.12 -6.72
N SER A 84 -0.37 3.36 -5.44
CA SER A 84 0.69 3.44 -4.44
C SER A 84 1.41 2.10 -4.22
N ARG A 85 0.70 0.96 -4.29
CA ARG A 85 1.35 -0.37 -4.25
C ARG A 85 2.18 -0.63 -5.49
N GLU A 86 1.68 -0.27 -6.68
CA GLU A 86 2.43 -0.40 -7.93
C GLU A 86 3.68 0.47 -7.92
N GLN A 87 3.58 1.72 -7.44
CA GLN A 87 4.74 2.59 -7.25
C GLN A 87 5.74 1.99 -6.25
N GLN A 88 5.28 1.49 -5.11
CA GLN A 88 6.18 0.82 -4.14
C GLN A 88 6.86 -0.43 -4.72
N LEU A 89 6.21 -1.17 -5.61
CA LEU A 89 6.82 -2.31 -6.29
C LEU A 89 7.86 -1.85 -7.32
N LEU A 90 7.55 -0.81 -8.09
CA LEU A 90 8.47 -0.20 -9.05
C LEU A 90 9.70 0.40 -8.34
N ASP A 91 9.50 1.12 -7.24
CA ASP A 91 10.58 1.69 -6.44
C ASP A 91 11.49 0.60 -5.88
N LYS A 92 10.92 -0.50 -5.38
CA LYS A 92 11.68 -1.67 -4.92
C LYS A 92 12.43 -2.35 -6.06
N GLN A 93 11.84 -2.45 -7.24
CA GLN A 93 12.51 -2.99 -8.42
C GLN A 93 13.66 -2.08 -8.86
N LEU A 94 13.45 -0.77 -8.87
CA LEU A 94 14.47 0.22 -9.19
C LEU A 94 15.64 0.14 -8.20
N GLU A 95 15.34 0.13 -6.90
CA GLU A 95 16.34 -0.03 -5.83
C GLU A 95 17.13 -1.35 -5.99
N SER A 96 16.46 -2.44 -6.40
CA SER A 96 17.12 -3.72 -6.64
C SER A 96 18.06 -3.71 -7.86
N VAL A 97 17.78 -2.88 -8.86
CA VAL A 97 18.61 -2.70 -10.07
C VAL A 97 19.75 -1.72 -9.79
N GLU A 98 19.51 -0.65 -9.04
CA GLU A 98 20.56 0.28 -8.60
C GLU A 98 21.54 -0.37 -7.62
N ALA A 99 21.09 -1.38 -6.87
CA ALA A 99 21.96 -2.20 -6.02
C ALA A 99 22.82 -3.22 -6.80
N LEU A 100 22.71 -3.29 -8.13
CA LEU A 100 23.61 -4.12 -8.94
C LEU A 100 24.97 -3.42 -9.05
N PRO A 101 26.08 -4.11 -8.74
CA PRO A 101 27.39 -3.53 -8.94
C PRO A 101 27.57 -3.20 -10.42
N THR A 102 28.20 -2.07 -10.72
CA THR A 102 28.61 -1.76 -12.09
C THR A 102 29.75 -2.67 -12.53
N ARG A 103 29.93 -2.83 -13.85
CA ARG A 103 31.06 -3.63 -14.40
C ARG A 103 32.40 -3.14 -13.86
N SER A 104 32.58 -1.81 -13.81
CA SER A 104 33.80 -1.18 -13.29
C SER A 104 34.04 -1.49 -11.81
N GLU A 105 33.01 -1.42 -10.97
CA GLU A 105 33.10 -1.78 -9.55
C GLU A 105 33.44 -3.26 -9.37
N ARG A 106 32.81 -4.16 -10.16
CA ARG A 106 33.13 -5.59 -10.12
C ARG A 106 34.57 -5.87 -10.52
N ILE A 107 35.08 -5.21 -11.56
CA ILE A 107 36.49 -5.32 -11.96
C ILE A 107 37.41 -4.82 -10.84
N GLN A 108 37.06 -3.70 -10.20
CA GLN A 108 37.85 -3.15 -9.09
C GLN A 108 37.88 -4.11 -7.89
N GLU A 109 36.75 -4.70 -7.52
CA GLU A 109 36.66 -5.72 -6.47
C GLU A 109 37.54 -6.93 -6.80
N LEU A 110 37.46 -7.44 -8.03
CA LEU A 110 38.28 -8.57 -8.48
C LEU A 110 39.77 -8.22 -8.50
N ARG A 111 40.15 -6.99 -8.86
CA ARG A 111 41.53 -6.51 -8.79
C ARG A 111 42.05 -6.41 -7.35
N GLN A 112 41.19 -6.00 -6.41
CA GLN A 112 41.53 -6.02 -4.99
C GLN A 112 41.75 -7.46 -4.51
N LYS A 113 40.87 -8.39 -4.92
CA LYS A 113 41.01 -9.81 -4.62
C LYS A 113 42.29 -10.40 -5.23
N GLU A 114 42.65 -10.01 -6.45
CA GLU A 114 43.92 -10.38 -7.10
C GLU A 114 45.13 -9.94 -6.25
N ALA A 115 45.12 -8.69 -5.76
CA ALA A 115 46.19 -8.16 -4.92
C ALA A 115 46.33 -8.90 -3.58
N VAL A 116 45.19 -9.22 -2.94
CA VAL A 116 45.18 -10.03 -1.70
C VAL A 116 45.72 -11.43 -1.96
N GLY A 117 45.25 -12.11 -3.02
CA GLY A 117 45.75 -13.44 -3.38
C GLY A 117 47.26 -13.48 -3.65
N LEU A 118 47.81 -12.44 -4.28
CA LEU A 118 49.27 -12.31 -4.45
C LEU A 118 50.01 -12.21 -3.11
N MET A 119 49.48 -11.46 -2.14
CA MET A 119 50.06 -11.37 -0.80
C MET A 119 49.97 -12.69 -0.03
N ASP A 120 48.86 -13.42 -0.17
CA ASP A 120 48.66 -14.72 0.49
C ASP A 120 49.62 -15.78 -0.05
N ILE A 121 49.84 -15.81 -1.37
CA ILE A 121 50.85 -16.67 -1.99
C ILE A 121 52.25 -16.33 -1.47
N GLN A 122 52.60 -15.05 -1.43
CA GLN A 122 53.91 -14.62 -0.94
C GLN A 122 54.11 -15.00 0.53
N THR A 123 53.07 -14.82 1.36
CA THR A 123 53.08 -15.20 2.77
C THR A 123 53.27 -16.71 2.92
N ALA A 124 52.48 -17.51 2.20
CA ALA A 124 52.58 -18.97 2.26
C ALA A 124 53.97 -19.47 1.83
N ARG A 125 54.55 -18.91 0.76
CA ARG A 125 55.91 -19.24 0.32
C ARG A 125 56.97 -18.84 1.36
N GLY A 126 56.81 -17.68 2.00
CA GLY A 126 57.69 -17.27 3.10
C GLY A 126 57.64 -18.23 4.28
N GLU A 127 56.46 -18.73 4.64
CA GLU A 127 56.29 -19.74 5.69
C GLU A 127 56.93 -21.08 5.31
N VAL A 128 56.83 -21.52 4.04
CA VAL A 128 57.55 -22.70 3.54
C VAL A 128 59.05 -22.59 3.82
N GLU A 129 59.66 -21.46 3.43
CA GLU A 129 61.10 -21.22 3.62
C GLU A 129 61.48 -21.17 5.10
N ALA A 130 60.66 -20.52 5.94
CA ALA A 130 60.87 -20.40 7.38
C ALA A 130 60.81 -21.77 8.09
N GLU A 131 59.86 -22.61 7.69
CA GLU A 131 59.69 -23.97 8.21
C GLU A 131 60.82 -24.88 7.75
N GLU A 132 61.24 -24.83 6.49
CA GLU A 132 62.40 -25.59 6.02
C GLU A 132 63.71 -25.16 6.72
N TYR A 133 63.88 -23.87 6.98
CA TYR A 133 65.02 -23.36 7.74
C TYR A 133 65.00 -23.86 9.18
N SER A 134 63.83 -23.87 9.82
CA SER A 134 63.66 -24.38 11.18
C SER A 134 63.87 -25.89 11.26
N ALA A 135 63.40 -26.65 10.26
CA ALA A 135 63.67 -28.08 10.11
C ALA A 135 65.18 -28.36 10.03
N ARG A 136 65.91 -27.63 9.18
CA ARG A 136 67.37 -27.77 9.05
C ARG A 136 68.09 -27.49 10.38
N ARG A 137 67.74 -26.41 11.07
CA ARG A 137 68.32 -26.09 12.39
C ARG A 137 68.03 -27.17 13.45
N ALA A 138 66.83 -27.73 13.47
CA ALA A 138 66.46 -28.82 14.37
C ALA A 138 67.27 -30.10 14.05
N GLN A 139 67.45 -30.39 12.76
CA GLN A 139 68.26 -31.52 12.29
C GLN A 139 69.73 -31.39 12.70
N ASP A 140 70.33 -30.21 12.55
CA ASP A 140 71.71 -29.91 12.95
C ASP A 140 71.94 -30.10 14.46
N ARG A 141 70.88 -29.93 15.27
CA ARG A 141 70.88 -30.15 16.73
C ARG A 141 70.43 -31.56 17.14
N HIS A 142 70.22 -32.45 16.17
CA HIS A 142 69.74 -33.82 16.38
C HIS A 142 68.32 -33.94 16.97
N TYR A 143 67.49 -32.89 16.89
CA TYR A 143 66.07 -32.94 17.26
C TYR A 143 65.22 -33.45 16.10
N ARG A 144 65.22 -34.78 15.92
CA ARG A 144 64.59 -35.43 14.76
C ARG A 144 63.07 -35.23 14.70
N ASP A 145 62.39 -35.31 15.83
CA ASP A 145 60.93 -35.16 15.88
C ASP A 145 60.49 -33.73 15.56
N GLU A 146 61.26 -32.74 16.02
CA GLU A 146 61.03 -31.32 15.73
C GLU A 146 61.29 -31.01 14.26
N ALA A 147 62.38 -31.53 13.70
CA ALA A 147 62.67 -31.41 12.26
C ALA A 147 61.54 -32.02 11.40
N ALA A 148 61.02 -33.20 11.77
CA ALA A 148 59.92 -33.83 11.06
C ALA A 148 58.62 -33.02 11.10
N ARG A 149 58.32 -32.37 12.23
CA ARG A 149 57.15 -31.48 12.36
C ARG A 149 57.27 -30.24 11.47
N HIS A 150 58.43 -29.60 11.46
CA HIS A 150 58.68 -28.44 10.59
C HIS A 150 58.59 -28.81 9.10
N LEU A 151 59.12 -29.97 8.69
CA LEU A 151 58.95 -30.45 7.32
C LEU A 151 57.49 -30.71 6.96
N ALA A 152 56.70 -31.31 7.86
CA ALA A 152 55.26 -31.51 7.64
C ALA A 152 54.49 -30.18 7.54
N SER A 153 54.87 -29.17 8.36
CA SER A 153 54.32 -27.82 8.30
C SER A 153 54.65 -27.15 6.96
N SER A 154 55.90 -27.23 6.52
CA SER A 154 56.35 -26.72 5.21
C SER A 154 55.53 -27.31 4.04
N VAL A 155 55.28 -28.62 4.05
CA VAL A 155 54.41 -29.26 3.04
C VAL A 155 52.99 -28.70 3.07
N THR A 156 52.44 -28.45 4.26
CA THR A 156 51.10 -27.86 4.42
C THR A 156 51.03 -26.44 3.83
N TRP A 157 52.04 -25.60 4.11
CA TRP A 157 52.14 -24.26 3.53
C TRP A 157 52.36 -24.29 2.02
N SER A 158 53.10 -25.26 1.50
CA SER A 158 53.29 -25.47 0.06
C SER A 158 51.97 -25.80 -0.64
N LEU A 159 51.16 -26.69 -0.07
CA LEU A 159 49.82 -26.99 -0.58
C LEU A 159 48.90 -25.76 -0.53
N LYS A 160 48.99 -24.96 0.53
CA LYS A 160 48.26 -23.69 0.62
C LYS A 160 48.69 -22.74 -0.51
N ALA A 161 49.99 -22.55 -0.74
CA ALA A 161 50.47 -21.69 -1.82
C ALA A 161 49.94 -22.13 -3.20
N GLN A 162 49.93 -23.43 -3.49
CA GLN A 162 49.36 -23.97 -4.73
C GLN A 162 47.86 -23.70 -4.86
N TYR A 163 47.11 -23.87 -3.77
CA TYR A 163 45.68 -23.56 -3.75
C TYR A 163 45.43 -22.07 -4.02
N GLU A 164 46.17 -21.16 -3.38
CA GLU A 164 46.02 -19.72 -3.59
C GLU A 164 46.42 -19.32 -5.02
N GLU A 165 47.42 -19.96 -5.62
CA GLU A 165 47.78 -19.78 -7.03
C GLU A 165 46.64 -20.16 -7.98
N GLU A 166 45.93 -21.26 -7.69
CA GLU A 166 44.76 -21.67 -8.47
C GLU A 166 43.61 -20.65 -8.32
N GLN A 167 43.35 -20.17 -7.10
CA GLN A 167 42.33 -19.13 -6.86
C GLN A 167 42.67 -17.81 -7.55
N LEU A 168 43.95 -17.43 -7.55
CA LEU A 168 44.43 -16.26 -8.26
C LEU A 168 44.20 -16.40 -9.77
N GLN A 169 44.49 -17.58 -10.34
CA GLN A 169 44.24 -17.82 -11.76
C GLN A 169 42.76 -17.71 -12.10
N ARG A 170 41.88 -18.33 -11.31
CA ARG A 170 40.42 -18.21 -11.48
C ARG A 170 39.95 -16.75 -11.40
N THR A 171 40.52 -15.97 -10.49
CA THR A 171 40.21 -14.54 -10.34
C THR A 171 40.66 -13.76 -11.58
N ARG A 172 41.84 -14.06 -12.14
CA ARG A 172 42.32 -13.44 -13.39
C ARG A 172 41.45 -13.79 -14.59
N ASP A 173 41.05 -15.05 -14.70
CA ASP A 173 40.15 -15.51 -15.76
C ASP A 173 38.78 -14.80 -15.64
N GLU A 174 38.28 -14.61 -14.41
CA GLU A 174 37.06 -13.85 -14.16
C GLU A 174 37.20 -12.36 -14.54
N ILE A 175 38.33 -11.72 -14.20
CA ILE A 175 38.62 -10.34 -14.63
C ILE A 175 38.59 -10.26 -16.16
N ALA A 176 39.29 -11.17 -16.84
CA ALA A 176 39.35 -11.18 -18.30
C ALA A 176 37.95 -11.38 -18.91
N ARG A 177 37.14 -12.28 -18.35
CA ARG A 177 35.75 -12.50 -18.76
C ARG A 177 34.93 -11.22 -18.61
N VAL A 178 34.94 -10.59 -17.44
CA VAL A 178 34.14 -9.37 -17.17
C VAL A 178 34.62 -8.19 -18.02
N GLN A 179 35.93 -8.09 -18.28
CA GLN A 179 36.49 -7.05 -19.16
C GLN A 179 36.07 -7.22 -20.63
N ALA A 180 35.80 -8.45 -21.07
CA ALA A 180 35.32 -8.73 -22.42
C ALA A 180 33.84 -8.36 -22.64
N LEU A 181 33.05 -8.26 -21.56
CA LEU A 181 31.64 -7.88 -21.63
C LEU A 181 31.47 -6.36 -21.76
N THR A 182 30.44 -5.94 -22.48
CA THR A 182 29.94 -4.56 -22.43
C THR A 182 29.17 -4.30 -21.12
N ASP A 183 28.95 -3.02 -20.78
CA ASP A 183 28.18 -2.67 -19.58
C ASP A 183 26.73 -3.17 -19.64
N GLU A 184 26.12 -3.20 -20.83
CA GLU A 184 24.77 -3.71 -21.06
C GLU A 184 24.70 -5.23 -20.90
N GLU A 185 25.64 -5.97 -21.50
CA GLU A 185 25.72 -7.43 -21.37
C GLU A 185 25.96 -7.85 -19.92
N PHE A 186 26.84 -7.15 -19.22
CA PHE A 186 27.10 -7.41 -17.80
C PHE A 186 25.86 -7.17 -16.94
N LEU A 187 25.11 -6.08 -17.19
CA LEU A 187 23.87 -5.80 -16.47
C LEU A 187 22.82 -6.90 -16.72
N MET A 188 22.68 -7.37 -17.96
CA MET A 188 21.78 -8.48 -18.29
C MET A 188 22.18 -9.78 -17.59
N GLU A 189 23.48 -10.12 -17.58
CA GLU A 189 23.98 -11.30 -16.87
C GLU A 189 23.70 -11.22 -15.36
N GLN A 190 23.89 -10.03 -14.75
CA GLN A 190 23.59 -9.81 -13.33
C GLN A 190 22.09 -9.92 -13.02
N LYS A 191 21.22 -9.40 -13.90
CA LYS A 191 19.76 -9.56 -13.75
C LYS A 191 19.35 -11.02 -13.84
N HIS A 192 19.93 -11.76 -14.80
CA HIS A 192 19.65 -13.17 -14.99
C HIS A 192 20.04 -14.02 -13.78
N LEU A 193 21.25 -13.80 -13.26
CA LEU A 193 21.75 -14.49 -12.08
C LEU A 193 20.92 -14.24 -10.81
N ARG A 194 20.21 -13.10 -10.75
CA ARG A 194 19.34 -12.74 -9.62
C ARG A 194 17.86 -13.02 -9.85
N GLY A 195 17.49 -13.56 -11.03
CA GLY A 195 16.10 -13.82 -11.39
C GLY A 195 15.26 -12.55 -11.53
N LEU A 196 15.88 -11.46 -12.00
CA LEU A 196 15.23 -10.16 -12.23
C LEU A 196 14.81 -9.96 -13.71
N ASP A 197 14.72 -11.05 -14.46
CA ASP A 197 14.37 -11.09 -15.89
C ASP A 197 12.86 -11.20 -16.12
#